data_AF-A0A6N7M6U7-F1
#
_entry.id   AF-A0A6N7M6U7-F1
#
_cell.length_a   1.000
_cell.length_b   1.000
_cell.length_c   1.000
_cell.angle_alpha   90.00
_cell.angle_beta   90.00
_cell.angle_gamma   90.00
#
_symmetry.space_group_name_H-M   'P 1'
#
loop_
_entity.id
_entity.type
_entity.pdbx_description
1 polymer ?
#
loop_
_entity_poly.entity_id
_entity_poly.type
_entity_poly.pdbx_seq_one_letter_code
_entity_poly.pdbx_strand_id
1 'polypeptide(L)'
;MMKDWTPETDSSYSKWQLILLVALRVAIGWHFLYEGLAKLANPDWSSGGIYYFKDGRTVPDVLHTVFEYPDRDLSLVYSATLASNRSRGMVIMGHDAAMEVSNTLTIMVDTGSTRYKDKLESKIFDPSLPVYSYTPGRKNVDAVTSATEQYFAGRGLLYTYRGGKRVDTTHLHIREWLECIRKGCQPSCNIEQAFEEAITAHMGTIAYRENRKALWDPDKKRII
;
A
#
# COMPACT_ATOMS: atom_id res chain seq x y z
N MET A 1 -38.68 -29.86 20.23
CA MET A 1 -39.33 -28.68 20.82
C MET A 1 -38.78 -27.44 20.13
N MET A 2 -39.29 -27.14 18.92
CA MET A 2 -39.02 -25.91 18.19
C MET A 2 -40.19 -24.98 18.48
N LYS A 3 -39.92 -23.77 19.00
CA LYS A 3 -40.90 -22.70 19.08
C LYS A 3 -40.90 -21.99 17.73
N ASP A 4 -42.06 -21.96 17.09
CA ASP A 4 -42.31 -21.19 15.87
C ASP A 4 -41.99 -19.71 16.14
N TRP A 5 -41.14 -19.14 15.29
CA TRP A 5 -40.83 -17.73 15.29
C TRP A 5 -41.86 -17.01 14.40
N THR A 6 -42.71 -16.19 14.99
CA THR A 6 -43.57 -15.25 14.27
C THR A 6 -42.95 -13.86 14.37
N PRO A 7 -42.65 -13.16 13.25
CA PRO A 7 -42.19 -11.79 13.31
C PRO A 7 -43.35 -10.88 13.74
N GLU A 8 -43.31 -10.38 14.97
CA GLU A 8 -44.09 -9.19 15.34
C GLU A 8 -43.40 -7.96 14.77
N THR A 9 -43.90 -7.42 13.66
CA THR A 9 -43.72 -6.00 13.35
C THR A 9 -44.88 -5.50 12.51
N ASP A 10 -45.87 -4.90 13.15
CA ASP A 10 -46.85 -4.04 12.47
C ASP A 10 -46.65 -2.60 12.99
N SER A 11 -45.49 -2.01 12.67
CA SER A 11 -45.31 -0.57 12.88
C SER A 11 -46.03 0.18 11.75
N SER A 12 -47.33 0.42 11.93
CA SER A 12 -48.13 1.21 11.00
C SER A 12 -47.68 2.69 11.05
N TYR A 13 -46.85 3.09 10.08
CA TYR A 13 -46.42 4.47 9.94
C TYR A 13 -47.59 5.36 9.50
N SER A 14 -47.70 6.55 10.10
CA SER A 14 -48.63 7.56 9.62
C SER A 14 -48.24 8.06 8.22
N LYS A 15 -49.20 8.60 7.45
CA LYS A 15 -48.93 9.16 6.11
C LYS A 15 -47.79 10.18 6.12
N TRP A 16 -47.69 10.99 7.18
CA TRP A 16 -46.62 11.97 7.35
C TRP A 16 -45.26 11.32 7.63
N GLN A 17 -45.22 10.28 8.46
CA GLN A 17 -43.99 9.51 8.69
C GLN A 17 -43.52 8.84 7.40
N LEU A 18 -44.45 8.32 6.59
CA LEU A 18 -44.13 7.72 5.30
C LEU A 18 -43.56 8.75 4.31
N ILE A 19 -44.19 9.93 4.20
CA ILE A 19 -43.70 11.02 3.34
C ILE A 19 -42.29 11.45 3.78
N LEU A 20 -42.08 11.62 5.08
CA LEU A 20 -40.78 12.02 5.62
C LEU A 20 -39.71 10.95 5.39
N LEU A 21 -40.04 9.67 5.58
CA LEU A 21 -39.14 8.55 5.28
C LEU A 21 -38.76 8.49 3.79
N VAL A 22 -39.73 8.71 2.89
CA VAL A 22 -39.47 8.74 1.44
C VAL A 22 -38.58 9.94 1.09
N ALA A 23 -38.87 11.13 1.61
CA ALA A 23 -38.05 12.31 1.37
C ALA A 23 -36.61 12.13 1.90
N LEU A 24 -36.46 11.53 3.09
CA LEU A 24 -35.14 11.22 3.67
C LEU A 24 -34.38 10.22 2.80
N ARG A 25 -35.03 9.15 2.30
CA ARG A 25 -34.40 8.16 1.41
C ARG A 25 -33.97 8.78 0.08
N VAL A 26 -34.77 9.67 -0.49
CA VAL A 26 -34.42 10.39 -1.72
C VAL A 26 -33.25 11.35 -1.46
N ALA A 27 -33.25 12.09 -0.35
CA ALA A 27 -32.15 12.98 0.02
C ALA A 27 -30.83 12.23 0.25
N ILE A 28 -30.88 11.08 0.94
CA ILE A 28 -29.73 10.20 1.14
C ILE A 28 -29.24 9.65 -0.20
N GLY A 29 -30.15 9.17 -1.06
CA GLY A 29 -29.82 8.69 -2.39
C GLY A 29 -29.18 9.77 -3.27
N TRP A 30 -29.71 10.99 -3.23
CA TRP A 30 -29.16 12.15 -3.94
C TRP A 30 -27.76 12.53 -3.43
N HIS A 31 -27.54 12.50 -2.12
CA HIS A 31 -26.23 12.74 -1.53
C HIS A 31 -25.20 11.69 -1.98
N PHE A 32 -25.53 10.40 -1.91
CA PHE A 32 -24.63 9.34 -2.40
C PHE A 32 -24.39 9.40 -3.91
N LEU A 33 -25.40 9.78 -4.71
CA LEU A 33 -25.23 9.98 -6.15
C LEU A 33 -24.27 11.15 -6.43
N TYR A 34 -24.42 12.27 -5.73
CA TYR A 34 -23.54 13.43 -5.88
C TYR A 34 -22.10 13.12 -5.46
N GLU A 35 -21.91 12.50 -4.30
CA GLU A 35 -20.59 12.02 -3.83
C GLU A 35 -19.99 10.99 -4.80
N GLY A 36 -20.82 10.12 -5.38
CA GLY A 36 -20.42 9.16 -6.40
C GLY A 36 -19.98 9.82 -7.71
N LEU A 37 -20.73 10.81 -8.19
CA LEU A 37 -20.39 11.59 -9.39
C LEU A 37 -19.13 12.44 -9.19
N ALA A 38 -18.95 13.03 -8.01
CA ALA A 38 -17.73 13.74 -7.65
C ALA A 38 -16.51 12.81 -7.66
N LYS A 39 -16.66 11.57 -7.18
CA LYS A 39 -15.61 10.53 -7.25
C LYS A 39 -15.36 10.03 -8.68
N LEU A 40 -16.39 9.93 -9.52
CA LEU A 40 -16.24 9.54 -10.93
C LEU A 40 -15.53 10.60 -11.75
N ALA A 41 -15.63 11.88 -11.37
CA ALA A 41 -14.96 12.99 -12.05
C ALA A 41 -13.46 13.10 -11.75
N ASN A 42 -12.97 12.48 -10.67
CA ASN A 42 -11.55 12.50 -10.26
C ASN A 42 -11.09 11.09 -9.82
N PRO A 43 -10.76 10.20 -10.77
CA PRO A 43 -10.42 8.82 -10.47
C PRO A 43 -9.07 8.67 -9.74
N ASP A 44 -8.14 9.63 -9.92
CA ASP A 44 -6.78 9.55 -9.38
C ASP A 44 -6.49 10.75 -8.47
N TRP A 45 -6.44 10.50 -7.17
CA TRP A 45 -6.15 11.53 -6.16
C TRP A 45 -5.30 10.98 -5.02
N SER A 46 -4.46 11.84 -4.48
CA SER A 46 -3.90 11.62 -3.14
C SER A 46 -4.94 12.01 -2.12
N SER A 47 -5.35 11.07 -1.28
CA SER A 47 -6.34 11.26 -0.22
C SER A 47 -5.66 11.34 1.13
N GLY A 48 -5.98 12.33 1.94
CA GLY A 48 -5.39 12.40 3.26
C GLY A 48 -5.92 13.55 4.11
N GLY A 49 -5.42 13.63 5.32
CA GLY A 49 -5.82 14.68 6.24
C GLY A 49 -5.07 14.60 7.55
N ILE A 50 -5.40 15.55 8.42
CA ILE A 50 -4.96 15.57 9.81
C ILE A 50 -6.13 15.09 10.65
N TYR A 51 -6.13 13.82 11.02
CA TYR A 51 -7.25 13.21 11.73
C TYR A 51 -6.99 13.10 13.23
N TYR A 52 -5.78 12.72 13.64
CA TYR A 52 -5.43 12.46 15.04
C TYR A 52 -4.63 13.60 15.67
N PHE A 53 -3.51 14.01 15.07
CA PHE A 53 -2.61 14.98 15.69
C PHE A 53 -3.06 16.43 15.45
N LYS A 54 -3.60 17.09 16.48
CA LYS A 54 -4.08 18.49 16.43
C LYS A 54 -3.06 19.49 16.99
N ASP A 55 -1.82 19.41 16.52
CA ASP A 55 -0.68 20.20 16.99
C ASP A 55 -0.33 21.41 16.10
N GLY A 56 -1.24 21.79 15.19
CA GLY A 56 -1.01 22.87 14.24
C GLY A 56 -0.16 22.51 13.02
N ARG A 57 0.16 21.21 12.82
CA ARG A 57 0.82 20.75 11.60
C ARG A 57 0.01 21.08 10.35
N THR A 58 0.71 21.19 9.23
CA THR A 58 0.12 21.31 7.88
C THR A 58 0.26 20.04 7.06
N VAL A 59 1.14 19.11 7.49
CA VAL A 59 1.37 17.83 6.84
C VAL A 59 0.30 16.83 7.33
N PRO A 60 -0.37 16.11 6.41
CA PRO A 60 -1.36 15.11 6.79
C PRO A 60 -0.75 14.00 7.64
N ASP A 61 -1.47 13.56 8.67
CA ASP A 61 -1.07 12.41 9.48
C ASP A 61 -1.58 11.07 8.92
N VAL A 62 -2.44 11.11 7.91
CA VAL A 62 -2.84 9.98 7.08
C VAL A 62 -2.82 10.43 5.62
N LEU A 63 -2.15 9.67 4.76
CA LEU A 63 -2.05 9.93 3.33
C LEU A 63 -2.09 8.61 2.54
N HIS A 64 -2.94 8.55 1.53
CA HIS A 64 -3.03 7.51 0.53
C HIS A 64 -2.78 8.16 -0.83
N THR A 65 -1.99 7.52 -1.69
CA THR A 65 -1.71 8.01 -3.05
C THR A 65 -1.59 6.83 -3.99
N VAL A 66 -2.25 6.92 -5.14
CA VAL A 66 -2.13 5.94 -6.21
C VAL A 66 -1.22 6.53 -7.29
N PHE A 67 -0.20 5.78 -7.67
CA PHE A 67 0.70 6.11 -8.77
C PHE A 67 0.48 5.10 -9.90
N GLU A 68 0.23 5.61 -11.10
CA GLU A 68 -0.01 4.81 -12.29
C GLU A 68 1.23 4.74 -13.17
N TYR A 69 1.60 3.54 -13.61
CA TYR A 69 2.69 3.29 -14.55
C TYR A 69 2.16 2.45 -15.73
N PRO A 70 1.38 3.05 -16.66
CA PRO A 70 0.74 2.32 -17.75
C PRO A 70 1.72 1.59 -18.66
N ASP A 71 2.89 2.18 -18.92
CA ASP A 71 3.94 1.56 -19.75
C ASP A 71 4.56 0.30 -19.10
N ARG A 72 4.19 0.01 -17.85
CA ARG A 72 4.64 -1.15 -17.08
C ARG A 72 3.49 -2.04 -16.60
N ASP A 73 2.26 -1.76 -17.02
CA ASP A 73 1.04 -2.44 -16.55
C ASP A 73 0.98 -2.52 -15.01
N LEU A 74 1.38 -1.44 -14.33
CA LEU A 74 1.59 -1.41 -12.89
C LEU A 74 0.91 -0.20 -12.26
N SER A 75 0.23 -0.42 -11.13
CA SER A 75 -0.17 0.63 -10.21
C SER A 75 0.47 0.42 -8.84
N LEU A 76 0.79 1.52 -8.15
CA LEU A 76 1.36 1.52 -6.82
C LEU A 76 0.45 2.30 -5.88
N VAL A 77 -0.03 1.63 -4.84
CA VAL A 77 -0.77 2.28 -3.74
C VAL A 77 0.18 2.55 -2.58
N TYR A 78 0.50 3.83 -2.37
CA TYR A 78 1.19 4.29 -1.18
C TYR A 78 0.19 4.59 -0.06
N SER A 79 0.43 4.05 1.14
CA SER A 79 -0.46 4.17 2.30
C SER A 79 0.30 4.45 3.59
N ALA A 80 0.21 5.69 4.05
CA ALA A 80 0.90 6.22 5.22
C ALA A 80 -0.08 6.67 6.30
N THR A 81 0.25 6.36 7.55
CA THR A 81 -0.39 6.93 8.73
C THR A 81 0.63 7.04 9.85
N LEU A 82 0.62 8.16 10.56
CA LEU A 82 1.46 8.45 11.71
C LEU A 82 0.77 8.09 13.03
N ALA A 83 -0.53 7.79 13.01
CA ALA A 83 -1.36 7.56 14.20
C ALA A 83 -1.71 6.08 14.42
N SER A 84 -1.27 5.18 13.54
CA SER A 84 -1.48 3.74 13.68
C SER A 84 -0.19 2.96 13.52
N ASN A 85 0.11 2.15 14.53
CA ASN A 85 1.25 1.22 14.53
C ASN A 85 0.96 -0.10 13.79
N ARG A 86 -0.24 -0.27 13.21
CA ARG A 86 -0.58 -1.48 12.46
C ARG A 86 0.26 -1.57 11.20
N SER A 87 1.08 -2.61 11.11
CA SER A 87 1.80 -2.95 9.87
C SER A 87 0.80 -3.19 8.73
N ARG A 88 1.07 -2.65 7.54
CA ARG A 88 0.24 -2.83 6.34
C ARG A 88 0.90 -3.75 5.31
N GLY A 89 2.13 -4.19 5.56
CA GLY A 89 2.93 -5.00 4.64
C GLY A 89 3.42 -4.21 3.42
N MET A 90 4.40 -4.79 2.73
CA MET A 90 4.75 -4.43 1.36
C MET A 90 4.39 -5.62 0.50
N VAL A 91 3.34 -5.49 -0.30
CA VAL A 91 2.78 -6.59 -1.09
C VAL A 91 2.90 -6.26 -2.56
N ILE A 92 3.55 -7.15 -3.30
CA ILE A 92 3.58 -7.13 -4.77
C ILE A 92 2.55 -8.15 -5.22
N MET A 93 1.53 -7.69 -5.94
CA MET A 93 0.41 -8.52 -6.38
C MET A 93 0.52 -8.73 -7.88
N GLY A 94 0.80 -9.96 -8.30
CA GLY A 94 0.76 -10.38 -9.70
C GLY A 94 -0.41 -11.32 -9.96
N HIS A 95 -0.70 -11.56 -11.24
CA HIS A 95 -1.78 -12.46 -11.65
C HIS A 95 -1.59 -13.91 -11.14
N ASP A 96 -0.36 -14.42 -11.14
CA ASP A 96 -0.07 -15.82 -10.78
C ASP A 96 0.33 -16.01 -9.32
N ALA A 97 0.75 -14.95 -8.64
CA ALA A 97 1.25 -15.00 -7.27
C ALA A 97 1.32 -13.62 -6.64
N ALA A 98 1.22 -13.59 -5.32
CA ALA A 98 1.50 -12.42 -4.50
C ALA A 98 2.77 -12.66 -3.67
N MET A 99 3.56 -11.62 -3.51
CA MET A 99 4.77 -11.61 -2.70
C MET A 99 4.63 -10.58 -1.59
N GLU A 100 4.74 -11.03 -0.34
CA GLU A 100 4.88 -10.14 0.81
C GLU A 100 6.36 -10.00 1.18
N VAL A 101 6.83 -8.77 1.22
CA VAL A 101 8.21 -8.42 1.53
C VAL A 101 8.24 -7.74 2.91
N SER A 102 8.85 -8.42 3.87
CA SER A 102 9.02 -7.97 5.24
C SER A 102 10.25 -8.67 5.85
N ASN A 103 10.26 -8.91 7.16
CA ASN A 103 11.29 -9.74 7.83
C ASN A 103 11.36 -11.18 7.26
N THR A 104 10.25 -11.67 6.73
CA THR A 104 10.19 -12.91 5.95
C THR A 104 9.64 -12.56 4.59
N LEU A 105 10.36 -12.95 3.53
CA LEU A 105 9.86 -12.92 2.17
C LEU A 105 8.94 -14.11 1.98
N THR A 106 7.68 -13.87 1.65
CA THR A 106 6.67 -14.93 1.49
C THR A 106 6.04 -14.82 0.11
N ILE A 107 5.94 -15.93 -0.62
CA ILE A 107 5.27 -16.01 -1.91
C ILE A 107 4.09 -16.97 -1.81
N MET A 108 2.91 -16.45 -2.13
CA MET A 108 1.65 -17.20 -2.21
C MET A 108 1.25 -17.31 -3.68
N VAL A 109 0.89 -18.51 -4.13
CA VAL A 109 0.34 -18.69 -5.48
C VAL A 109 -1.12 -18.27 -5.50
N ASP A 110 -1.52 -17.56 -6.54
CA ASP A 110 -2.91 -17.14 -6.74
C ASP A 110 -3.75 -18.34 -7.19
N THR A 111 -4.97 -18.49 -6.66
CA THR A 111 -5.88 -19.59 -7.03
C THR A 111 -6.36 -19.48 -8.48
N GLY A 112 -6.37 -18.27 -9.05
CA GLY A 112 -6.67 -17.99 -10.45
C GLY A 112 -5.45 -18.03 -11.37
N SER A 113 -4.28 -18.48 -10.89
CA SER A 113 -3.04 -18.53 -11.69
C SER A 113 -3.21 -19.37 -12.95
N THR A 114 -2.88 -18.79 -14.10
CA THR A 114 -2.79 -19.52 -15.37
C THR A 114 -1.47 -20.28 -15.49
N ARG A 115 -0.39 -19.76 -14.89
CA ARG A 115 0.94 -20.39 -14.92
C ARG A 115 1.06 -21.63 -14.04
N TYR A 116 0.36 -21.67 -12.91
CA TYR A 116 0.46 -22.75 -11.92
C TYR A 116 -0.77 -23.67 -11.86
N LYS A 117 -1.68 -23.54 -12.83
CA LYS A 117 -2.95 -24.29 -12.90
C LYS A 117 -2.79 -25.79 -12.67
N ASP A 118 -1.92 -26.45 -13.44
CA ASP A 118 -1.73 -27.91 -13.32
C ASP A 118 -1.22 -28.33 -11.93
N LYS A 119 -0.41 -27.48 -11.28
CA LYS A 119 0.12 -27.74 -9.92
C LYS A 119 -0.93 -27.53 -8.84
N LEU A 120 -1.89 -26.64 -9.07
CA LEU A 120 -3.04 -26.43 -8.19
C LEU A 120 -4.03 -27.60 -8.34
N GLU A 121 -4.35 -28.00 -9.57
CA GLU A 121 -5.26 -29.12 -9.85
C GLU A 121 -4.73 -30.46 -9.29
N SER A 122 -3.42 -30.68 -9.44
CA SER A 122 -2.75 -31.87 -8.88
C SER A 122 -2.45 -31.78 -7.38
N LYS A 123 -2.86 -30.69 -6.70
CA LYS A 123 -2.61 -30.44 -5.26
C LYS A 123 -1.14 -30.46 -4.85
N ILE A 124 -0.23 -30.16 -5.79
CA ILE A 124 1.19 -29.95 -5.50
C ILE A 124 1.35 -28.62 -4.74
N PHE A 125 0.56 -27.61 -5.11
CA PHE A 125 0.48 -26.35 -4.38
C PHE A 125 -0.83 -26.29 -3.61
N ASP A 126 -0.71 -26.03 -2.30
CA ASP A 126 -1.84 -25.59 -1.48
C ASP A 126 -1.86 -24.06 -1.50
N PRO A 127 -2.89 -23.42 -2.10
CA PRO A 127 -2.96 -21.96 -2.18
C PRO A 127 -3.11 -21.27 -0.82
N SER A 128 -3.44 -22.01 0.24
CA SER A 128 -3.45 -21.48 1.62
C SER A 128 -2.06 -21.43 2.26
N LEU A 129 -1.05 -22.02 1.62
CA LEU A 129 0.32 -22.10 2.12
C LEU A 129 1.31 -21.38 1.18
N PRO A 130 2.40 -20.82 1.73
CA PRO A 130 3.41 -20.19 0.90
C PRO A 130 4.21 -21.25 0.14
N VAL A 131 4.33 -21.05 -1.18
CA VAL A 131 5.19 -21.88 -2.03
C VAL A 131 6.67 -21.57 -1.82
N TYR A 132 6.97 -20.39 -1.28
CA TYR A 132 8.31 -19.99 -0.89
C TYR A 132 8.25 -19.09 0.34
N SER A 133 9.10 -19.38 1.31
CA SER A 133 9.29 -18.55 2.49
C SER A 133 10.79 -18.46 2.78
N TYR A 134 11.29 -17.23 2.87
CA TYR A 134 12.68 -16.95 3.16
C TYR A 134 12.79 -15.95 4.30
N THR A 135 13.33 -16.40 5.43
CA THR A 135 13.71 -15.54 6.54
C THR A 135 15.24 -15.39 6.55
N PRO A 136 15.76 -14.21 6.19
CA PRO A 136 17.18 -13.90 6.30
C PRO A 136 17.70 -14.17 7.73
N GLY A 137 18.84 -14.83 7.86
CA GLY A 137 19.52 -15.00 9.16
C GLY A 137 19.05 -16.15 10.06
N ARG A 138 18.02 -16.93 9.68
CA ARG A 138 17.61 -18.12 10.46
C ARG A 138 18.67 -19.24 10.37
N LYS A 139 19.60 -19.25 11.32
CA LYS A 139 20.31 -20.47 11.78
C LYS A 139 20.37 -20.63 13.31
N ASN A 140 20.14 -19.57 14.09
CA ASN A 140 19.92 -19.64 15.54
C ASN A 140 19.10 -18.43 15.99
N VAL A 141 18.29 -18.63 17.03
CA VAL A 141 17.47 -17.61 17.70
C VAL A 141 18.39 -16.47 18.16
N ASP A 142 18.19 -15.26 17.64
CA ASP A 142 18.90 -14.08 18.14
C ASP A 142 17.95 -13.20 18.96
N ALA A 143 18.47 -12.79 20.10
CA ALA A 143 17.78 -12.27 21.25
C ALA A 143 17.57 -10.75 21.13
N VAL A 144 16.50 -10.28 21.80
CA VAL A 144 16.24 -8.88 22.15
C VAL A 144 16.42 -7.88 21.00
N THR A 145 15.45 -7.86 20.07
CA THR A 145 15.28 -6.72 19.14
C THR A 145 14.20 -5.81 19.68
N SER A 146 14.49 -4.52 19.88
CA SER A 146 13.47 -3.57 20.32
C SER A 146 12.35 -3.43 19.28
N ALA A 147 11.14 -3.02 19.69
CA ALA A 147 10.02 -2.82 18.76
C ALA A 147 10.38 -1.83 17.62
N THR A 148 11.19 -0.82 17.94
CA THR A 148 11.72 0.15 16.98
C THR A 148 12.67 -0.50 15.96
N GLU A 149 13.58 -1.35 16.42
CA GLU A 149 14.48 -2.07 15.51
C GLU A 149 13.73 -3.06 14.62
N GLN A 150 12.73 -3.80 15.15
CA GLN A 150 11.90 -4.67 14.30
C GLN A 150 11.15 -3.86 13.24
N TYR A 151 10.65 -2.67 13.60
CA TYR A 151 9.96 -1.77 12.68
C TYR A 151 10.87 -1.29 11.54
N PHE A 152 12.09 -0.84 11.84
CA PHE A 152 13.02 -0.37 10.82
C PHE A 152 13.66 -1.54 10.03
N ALA A 153 13.91 -2.69 10.66
CA ALA A 153 14.42 -3.88 10.00
C ALA A 153 13.40 -4.45 8.98
N GLY A 154 12.11 -4.49 9.33
CA GLY A 154 11.05 -4.93 8.40
C GLY A 154 10.88 -4.03 7.17
N ARG A 155 11.42 -2.81 7.22
CA ARG A 155 11.48 -1.86 6.10
C ARG A 155 12.84 -1.88 5.38
N GLY A 156 13.76 -2.75 5.76
CA GLY A 156 15.10 -2.84 5.19
C GLY A 156 16.04 -1.67 5.56
N LEU A 157 15.74 -0.92 6.63
CA LEU A 157 16.43 0.34 6.95
C LEU A 157 17.57 0.23 7.96
N LEU A 158 17.79 -0.94 8.58
CA LEU A 158 18.88 -1.12 9.56
C LEU A 158 19.98 -2.06 9.08
N TYR A 159 19.58 -3.25 8.64
CA TYR A 159 20.52 -4.29 8.26
C TYR A 159 19.91 -5.21 7.22
N THR A 160 20.77 -5.85 6.45
CA THR A 160 20.43 -6.93 5.53
C THR A 160 21.31 -8.14 5.84
N TYR A 161 21.05 -9.27 5.19
CA TYR A 161 21.90 -10.45 5.33
C TYR A 161 22.64 -10.74 4.02
N ARG A 162 23.96 -10.89 4.11
CA ARG A 162 24.80 -11.38 3.00
C ARG A 162 25.52 -12.64 3.44
N GLY A 163 25.30 -13.74 2.72
CA GLY A 163 25.89 -15.04 3.09
C GLY A 163 25.51 -15.50 4.50
N GLY A 164 24.30 -15.18 4.96
CA GLY A 164 23.81 -15.52 6.30
C GLY A 164 24.34 -14.64 7.44
N LYS A 165 25.20 -13.66 7.15
CA LYS A 165 25.68 -12.69 8.15
C LYS A 165 24.90 -11.39 8.06
N ARG A 166 24.50 -10.85 9.21
CA ARG A 166 23.90 -9.52 9.34
C ARG A 166 24.94 -8.46 8.96
N VAL A 167 24.55 -7.52 8.10
CA VAL A 167 25.39 -6.41 7.63
C VAL A 167 24.55 -5.13 7.69
N ASP A 168 25.12 -4.06 8.23
CA ASP A 168 24.53 -2.73 8.23
C ASP A 168 24.33 -2.22 6.78
N THR A 169 23.13 -1.76 6.46
CA THR A 169 22.79 -1.23 5.14
C THR A 169 23.52 0.09 4.85
N THR A 170 23.76 0.92 5.87
CA THR A 170 24.52 2.17 5.74
C THR A 170 25.96 1.88 5.32
N HIS A 171 26.61 0.91 5.98
CA HIS A 171 27.93 0.46 5.59
C HIS A 171 27.98 0.00 4.13
N LEU A 172 27.00 -0.79 3.68
CA LEU A 172 26.94 -1.28 2.30
C LEU A 172 26.83 -0.13 1.28
N HIS A 173 25.99 0.87 1.58
CA HIS A 173 25.77 2.02 0.72
C HIS A 173 27.03 2.89 0.60
N ILE A 174 27.67 3.22 1.73
CA ILE A 174 28.92 3.99 1.74
C ILE A 174 30.06 3.22 1.05
N ARG A 175 30.13 1.90 1.25
CA ARG A 175 31.13 1.06 0.59
C ARG A 175 30.96 1.07 -0.92
N GLU A 176 29.73 0.92 -1.43
CA GLU A 176 29.45 1.02 -2.87
C GLU A 176 29.88 2.37 -3.43
N TRP A 177 29.49 3.46 -2.76
CA TRP A 177 29.86 4.81 -3.17
C TRP A 177 31.38 4.99 -3.26
N LEU A 178 32.13 4.59 -2.23
CA LEU A 178 33.60 4.64 -2.23
C LEU A 178 34.22 3.73 -3.30
N GLU A 179 33.65 2.56 -3.55
CA GLU A 179 34.10 1.68 -4.63
C GLU A 179 33.90 2.30 -6.00
N CYS A 180 32.77 2.99 -6.21
CA CYS A 180 32.52 3.68 -7.47
C CYS A 180 33.41 4.89 -7.70
N ILE A 181 33.78 5.63 -6.65
CA ILE A 181 34.85 6.65 -6.74
C ILE A 181 36.17 6.01 -7.21
N ARG A 182 36.54 4.85 -6.65
CA ARG A 182 37.82 4.19 -6.97
C ARG A 182 37.85 3.57 -8.37
N LYS A 183 36.74 2.96 -8.80
CA LYS A 183 36.66 2.18 -10.04
C LYS A 183 36.10 2.97 -11.22
N GLY A 184 35.60 4.19 -10.99
CA GLY A 184 34.90 4.98 -12.00
C GLY A 184 33.56 4.36 -12.41
N CYS A 185 32.81 3.76 -11.47
CA CYS A 185 31.45 3.26 -11.73
C CYS A 185 30.36 4.24 -11.28
N GLN A 186 29.14 3.99 -11.73
CA GLN A 186 27.94 4.69 -11.25
C GLN A 186 27.38 3.95 -10.01
N PRO A 187 27.09 4.66 -8.89
CA PRO A 187 26.40 4.08 -7.75
C PRO A 187 25.00 3.55 -8.11
N SER A 188 24.49 2.58 -7.36
CA SER A 188 23.16 1.99 -7.61
C SER A 188 22.02 2.98 -7.37
N CYS A 189 22.21 3.95 -6.48
CA CYS A 189 21.29 5.08 -6.27
C CYS A 189 21.90 6.35 -6.88
N ASN A 190 21.79 6.50 -8.19
CA ASN A 190 22.33 7.65 -8.89
C ASN A 190 21.38 8.86 -8.91
N ILE A 191 21.80 9.93 -9.59
CA ILE A 191 21.01 11.16 -9.69
C ILE A 191 19.71 10.96 -10.46
N GLU A 192 19.69 10.05 -11.44
CA GLU A 192 18.49 9.71 -12.21
C GLU A 192 17.44 9.03 -11.31
N GLN A 193 17.81 8.03 -10.52
CA GLN A 193 16.87 7.41 -9.57
C GLN A 193 16.40 8.42 -8.51
N ALA A 194 17.30 9.27 -7.99
CA ALA A 194 16.94 10.30 -7.03
C ALA A 194 15.94 11.31 -7.63
N PHE A 195 16.12 11.67 -8.90
CA PHE A 195 15.20 12.54 -9.62
C PHE A 195 13.82 11.89 -9.78
N GLU A 196 13.75 10.65 -10.25
CA GLU A 196 12.49 9.90 -10.41
C GLU A 196 11.73 9.74 -9.08
N GLU A 197 12.44 9.43 -7.99
CA GLU A 197 11.88 9.36 -6.64
C GLU A 197 11.31 10.71 -6.19
N ALA A 198 12.10 11.78 -6.33
CA ALA A 198 11.72 13.12 -5.90
C ALA A 198 10.49 13.64 -6.67
N ILE A 199 10.45 13.44 -7.99
CA ILE A 199 9.29 13.83 -8.81
C ILE A 199 8.04 13.06 -8.38
N THR A 200 8.15 11.75 -8.16
CA THR A 200 7.03 10.93 -7.65
C THR A 200 6.47 11.48 -6.34
N ALA A 201 7.34 11.80 -5.37
CA ALA A 201 6.94 12.37 -4.09
C ALA A 201 6.29 13.75 -4.23
N HIS A 202 6.83 14.61 -5.12
CA HIS A 202 6.26 15.92 -5.41
C HIS A 202 4.90 15.83 -6.10
N MET A 203 4.73 14.91 -7.06
CA MET A 203 3.46 14.67 -7.74
C MET A 203 2.38 14.24 -6.74
N GLY A 204 2.68 13.31 -5.82
CA GLY A 204 1.74 12.93 -4.76
C GLY A 204 1.38 14.10 -3.83
N THR A 205 2.36 14.95 -3.51
CA THR A 205 2.11 16.15 -2.69
C THR A 205 1.25 17.20 -3.42
N ILE A 206 1.50 17.44 -4.71
CA ILE A 206 0.72 18.36 -5.54
C ILE A 206 -0.70 17.83 -5.70
N ALA A 207 -0.85 16.53 -6.00
CA ALA A 207 -2.15 15.91 -6.13
C ALA A 207 -2.99 16.04 -4.85
N TYR A 208 -2.35 15.89 -3.69
CA TYR A 208 -2.99 16.10 -2.39
C TYR A 208 -3.41 17.55 -2.17
N ARG A 209 -2.52 18.50 -2.44
CA ARG A 209 -2.76 19.93 -2.17
C ARG A 209 -3.78 20.55 -3.11
N GLU A 210 -3.75 20.16 -4.38
CA GLU A 210 -4.58 20.74 -5.44
C GLU A 210 -5.89 19.95 -5.67
N ASN A 211 -6.07 18.82 -4.97
CA ASN A 211 -7.23 17.93 -5.09
C ASN A 211 -7.50 17.50 -6.54
N ARG A 212 -6.43 17.16 -7.27
CA ARG A 212 -6.50 16.74 -8.68
C ARG A 212 -5.40 15.74 -9.01
N LYS A 213 -5.52 15.09 -10.16
CA LYS A 213 -4.44 14.29 -10.73
C LYS A 213 -3.25 15.18 -11.09
N ALA A 214 -2.06 14.75 -10.71
CA ALA A 214 -0.79 15.30 -11.18
C ALA A 214 -0.23 14.39 -12.27
N LEU A 215 0.16 14.97 -13.42
CA LEU A 215 0.74 14.25 -14.54
C LEU A 215 2.19 14.69 -14.75
N TRP A 216 3.00 13.80 -15.32
CA TRP A 216 4.39 14.10 -15.68
C TRP A 216 4.49 14.37 -17.18
N ASP A 217 5.09 15.51 -17.55
CA ASP A 217 5.48 15.84 -18.92
C ASP A 217 6.99 15.50 -19.07
N PRO A 218 7.34 14.34 -19.66
CA PRO A 218 8.73 13.89 -19.73
C PRO A 218 9.58 14.75 -20.67
N ASP A 219 8.98 15.34 -21.71
CA ASP A 219 9.67 16.17 -22.69
C ASP A 219 10.08 17.51 -22.07
N LYS A 220 9.18 18.14 -21.32
CA LYS A 220 9.42 19.44 -20.67
C LYS A 220 9.92 19.32 -19.23
N LYS A 221 10.04 18.10 -18.71
CA LYS A 221 10.43 17.78 -17.32
C LYS A 221 9.68 18.60 -16.27
N ARG A 222 8.35 18.58 -16.34
CA ARG A 222 7.49 19.32 -15.40
C ARG A 222 6.23 18.54 -15.02
N ILE A 223 5.71 18.85 -13.85
CA ILE A 223 4.43 18.34 -13.37
C ILE A 223 3.32 19.23 -13.96
N ILE A 224 2.28 18.62 -14.53
CA ILE A 224 1.11 19.30 -15.10
C ILE A 224 -0.17 18.88 -14.39
#